data_AF-A0A1H9X4P7-F1
#
_entry.id   AF-A0A1H9X4P7-F1
#
_cell.length_a   1.000
_cell.length_b   1.000
_cell.length_c   1.000
_cell.angle_alpha   90.00
_cell.angle_beta   90.00
_cell.angle_gamma   90.00
#
_symmetry.space_group_name_H-M   'P 1'
#
loop_
_entity.id
_entity.type
_entity.pdbx_description
1 polymer ?
#
loop_
_entity_poly.entity_id
_entity_poly.type
_entity_poly.pdbx_seq_one_letter_code
_entity_poly.pdbx_strand_id
1 'polypeptide(L)'
;MDTRLRWQEIGRTDVRPVVRVGLLASYTIDPLVPHLGVALHDAGLPVAFDTAPYNQIVRQCLDDASEMARAKPDVLVVAPRFEELGDELLTAVDAAVSAARRWKSFLVVVLPAVPEDRPFGQLDDGRAAGAAALAHEVRETIRAELAGRPDAWVVDAERAVRAVGTAKAHHAAMFKFAKIPYTEAVFGELGAQLAGVLRAVHGVTPRVVVVDEDPALEEPVRWLRESGARLVVRAAGEEIEDVAAREGVPAESAVLLTLGGKPDGWRDEVARSGLLDRMPAPDRAARRIRHSARETVSLDDFMAGLNVEVELEPVGPETAAKVVEVVSRAKDFTLGTEKLDLTEDREVFAVRVRDKFGQYGISGAVGITGGTVVDVFSLSCVVLGKGVEDVVLRRLRDEHGDLVFRHRATSHNQITAGFLTDAGARIEEIP
;
A
#
# COMPACT_ATOMS: atom_id res chain seq x y z
N MET A 1 -15.21 11.25 -16.02
CA MET A 1 -14.66 12.30 -15.14
C MET A 1 -13.40 11.72 -14.52
N ASP A 2 -12.28 12.45 -14.50
CA ASP A 2 -11.03 11.95 -13.90
C ASP A 2 -11.26 11.72 -12.39
N THR A 3 -11.14 10.47 -11.95
CA THR A 3 -11.38 10.06 -10.56
C THR A 3 -10.56 10.89 -9.56
N ARG A 4 -9.38 11.36 -9.98
CA ARG A 4 -8.51 12.22 -9.16
C ARG A 4 -9.12 13.60 -8.90
N LEU A 5 -9.67 14.23 -9.93
CA LEU A 5 -10.35 15.52 -9.79
C LEU A 5 -11.55 15.38 -8.87
N ARG A 6 -12.34 14.32 -9.04
CA ARG A 6 -13.49 14.04 -8.18
C ARG A 6 -13.09 13.85 -6.71
N TRP A 7 -12.00 13.13 -6.45
CA TRP A 7 -11.49 12.97 -5.09
C TRP A 7 -11.05 14.29 -4.46
N GLN A 8 -10.42 15.18 -5.25
CA GLN A 8 -10.06 16.52 -4.80
C GLN A 8 -11.30 17.39 -4.49
N GLU A 9 -12.37 17.25 -5.27
CA GLU A 9 -13.65 17.91 -5.01
C GLU A 9 -14.29 17.42 -3.71
N ILE A 10 -14.32 16.10 -3.50
CA ILE A 10 -14.80 15.48 -2.25
C ILE A 10 -14.02 16.01 -1.05
N GLY A 11 -12.69 16.09 -1.15
CA GLY A 11 -11.82 16.62 -0.09
C GLY A 11 -12.04 18.10 0.25
N ARG A 12 -12.77 18.85 -0.58
CA ARG A 12 -13.18 20.25 -0.31
C ARG A 12 -14.57 20.37 0.32
N THR A 13 -15.31 19.26 0.45
CA THR A 13 -16.62 19.25 1.11
C THR A 13 -16.47 19.18 2.63
N ASP A 14 -17.50 19.61 3.37
CA ASP A 14 -17.53 19.52 4.84
C ASP A 14 -17.89 18.11 5.37
N VAL A 15 -17.89 17.09 4.50
CA VAL A 15 -18.21 15.72 4.87
C VAL A 15 -17.08 15.15 5.74
N ARG A 16 -17.38 14.90 7.02
CA ARG A 16 -16.40 14.35 7.95
C ARG A 16 -16.20 12.85 7.70
N PRO A 17 -14.94 12.37 7.68
CA PRO A 17 -14.65 10.95 7.57
C PRO A 17 -15.14 10.21 8.82
N VAL A 18 -15.76 9.05 8.62
CA VAL A 18 -16.26 8.17 9.69
C VAL A 18 -15.40 6.92 9.88
N VAL A 19 -14.51 6.62 8.94
CA VAL A 19 -13.52 5.54 9.00
C VAL A 19 -12.15 6.08 8.61
N ARG A 20 -11.12 5.74 9.39
CA ARG A 20 -9.71 5.96 9.04
C ARG A 20 -9.11 4.69 8.47
N VAL A 21 -8.54 4.80 7.28
CA VAL A 21 -7.92 3.70 6.55
C VAL A 21 -6.41 3.93 6.48
N GLY A 22 -5.65 3.07 7.15
CA GLY A 22 -4.19 3.06 7.07
C GLY A 22 -3.74 2.21 5.89
N LEU A 23 -2.85 2.72 5.04
CA LEU A 23 -2.30 2.01 3.89
C LEU A 23 -0.81 1.77 4.08
N LEU A 24 -0.42 0.50 4.13
CA LEU A 24 0.97 0.05 4.15
C LEU A 24 1.25 -0.79 2.90
N ALA A 25 2.33 -0.52 2.18
CA ALA A 25 2.66 -1.27 0.97
C ALA A 25 4.17 -1.42 0.78
N SER A 26 4.57 -2.46 0.05
CA SER A 26 5.96 -2.62 -0.40
C SER A 26 6.29 -1.73 -1.60
N TYR A 27 5.31 -0.96 -2.08
CA TYR A 27 5.36 -0.09 -3.25
C TYR A 27 4.61 1.23 -2.96
N THR A 28 4.76 2.24 -3.82
CA THR A 28 4.04 3.51 -3.68
C THR A 28 2.56 3.32 -4.03
N ILE A 29 1.70 3.30 -3.00
CA ILE A 29 0.28 2.94 -3.12
C ILE A 29 -0.65 4.14 -3.33
N ASP A 30 -0.16 5.37 -3.21
CA ASP A 30 -0.93 6.61 -3.35
C ASP A 30 -1.90 6.68 -4.55
N PRO A 31 -1.58 6.14 -5.75
CA PRO A 31 -2.54 6.13 -6.85
C PRO A 31 -3.85 5.39 -6.56
N LEU A 32 -3.89 4.50 -5.56
CA LEU A 32 -5.09 3.80 -5.10
C LEU A 32 -6.10 4.75 -4.44
N VAL A 33 -5.62 5.76 -3.72
CA VAL A 33 -6.41 6.59 -2.80
C VAL A 33 -7.62 7.23 -3.49
N PRO A 34 -7.49 7.88 -4.67
CA PRO A 34 -8.65 8.47 -5.34
C PRO A 34 -9.71 7.44 -5.74
N HIS A 35 -9.31 6.25 -6.19
CA HIS A 35 -10.24 5.20 -6.64
C HIS A 35 -11.01 4.61 -5.47
N LEU A 36 -10.31 4.26 -4.38
CA LEU A 36 -10.93 3.74 -3.17
C LEU A 36 -11.79 4.82 -2.48
N GLY A 37 -11.28 6.03 -2.34
CA GLY A 37 -11.95 7.15 -1.69
C GLY A 37 -13.26 7.54 -2.37
N VAL A 38 -13.26 7.70 -3.71
CA VAL A 38 -14.48 7.99 -4.47
C VAL A 38 -15.48 6.84 -4.34
N ALA A 39 -15.04 5.59 -4.48
CA ALA A 39 -15.93 4.43 -4.41
C ALA A 39 -16.60 4.26 -3.04
N LEU A 40 -15.90 4.60 -1.95
CA LEU A 40 -16.46 4.56 -0.60
C LEU A 40 -17.35 5.77 -0.30
N HIS A 41 -16.95 6.96 -0.74
CA HIS A 41 -17.76 8.17 -0.60
C HIS A 41 -19.11 8.03 -1.31
N ASP A 42 -19.11 7.51 -2.54
CA ASP A 42 -20.33 7.26 -3.32
C ASP A 42 -21.25 6.24 -2.67
N ALA A 43 -20.68 5.34 -1.87
CA ALA A 43 -21.43 4.38 -1.08
C ALA A 43 -21.96 4.96 0.25
N GLY A 44 -21.67 6.22 0.57
CA GLY A 44 -22.05 6.84 1.85
C GLY A 44 -21.11 6.51 3.00
N LEU A 45 -19.90 6.01 2.72
CA LEU A 45 -18.84 5.75 3.71
C LEU A 45 -17.68 6.73 3.52
N PRO A 46 -17.76 7.98 4.00
CA PRO A 46 -16.65 8.92 3.88
C PRO A 46 -15.46 8.45 4.73
N VAL A 47 -14.27 8.44 4.12
CA VAL A 47 -13.05 7.92 4.73
C VAL A 47 -11.91 8.93 4.72
N ALA A 48 -10.99 8.79 5.67
CA ALA A 48 -9.68 9.43 5.64
C ALA A 48 -8.60 8.37 5.43
N PHE A 49 -7.51 8.74 4.76
CA PHE A 49 -6.39 7.85 4.50
C PHE A 49 -5.12 8.35 5.19
N ASP A 50 -4.41 7.43 5.82
CA ASP A 50 -3.04 7.61 6.26
C ASP A 50 -2.18 6.63 5.43
N THR A 51 -1.29 7.13 4.58
CA THR A 51 -0.44 6.31 3.73
C THR A 51 0.98 6.34 4.28
N ALA A 52 1.55 5.17 4.60
CA ALA A 52 2.94 5.12 5.01
C ALA A 52 3.91 5.18 3.82
N PRO A 53 5.18 5.53 4.06
CA PRO A 53 6.19 5.53 3.01
C PRO A 53 6.41 4.16 2.36
N TYR A 54 6.95 4.20 1.14
CA TYR A 54 7.34 3.03 0.35
C TYR A 54 8.14 2.01 1.17
N ASN A 55 7.68 0.75 1.14
CA ASN A 55 8.42 -0.40 1.67
C ASN A 55 8.75 -0.34 3.17
N GLN A 56 7.82 0.19 3.96
CA GLN A 56 7.94 0.27 5.41
C GLN A 56 6.90 -0.54 6.18
N ILE A 57 6.30 -1.59 5.59
CA ILE A 57 5.25 -2.40 6.25
C ILE A 57 5.70 -2.88 7.63
N VAL A 58 6.85 -3.56 7.71
CA VAL A 58 7.33 -4.14 8.98
C VAL A 58 7.64 -3.04 10.00
N ARG A 59 8.39 -2.01 9.61
CA ARG A 59 8.74 -0.91 10.50
C ARG A 59 7.51 -0.20 11.06
N GLN A 60 6.54 0.14 10.21
CA GLN A 60 5.31 0.82 10.63
C GLN A 60 4.45 -0.04 11.56
N CYS A 61 4.49 -1.36 11.41
CA CYS A 61 3.76 -2.31 12.25
C CYS A 61 4.46 -2.63 13.59
N LEU A 62 5.79 -2.57 13.65
CA LEU A 62 6.56 -2.95 14.84
C LEU A 62 6.98 -1.76 15.71
N ASP A 63 7.18 -0.57 15.13
CA ASP A 63 7.50 0.65 15.86
C ASP A 63 6.23 1.28 16.46
N ASP A 64 6.16 1.36 17.79
CA ASP A 64 5.04 1.95 18.53
C ASP A 64 4.93 3.47 18.38
N ALA A 65 6.01 4.11 17.92
CA ALA A 65 6.05 5.52 17.57
C ALA A 65 5.91 5.76 16.06
N SER A 66 5.61 4.74 15.24
CA SER A 66 5.44 4.93 13.81
C SER A 66 4.29 5.89 13.47
N GLU A 67 4.31 6.45 12.27
CA GLU A 67 3.21 7.29 11.76
C GLU A 67 1.90 6.51 11.78
N MET A 68 1.93 5.25 11.34
CA MET A 68 0.76 4.38 11.33
C MET A 68 0.24 4.07 12.75
N ALA A 69 1.14 3.85 13.71
CA ALA A 69 0.77 3.62 15.11
C ALA A 69 0.09 4.86 15.72
N ARG A 70 0.54 6.07 15.35
CA ARG A 70 -0.09 7.34 15.77
C ARG A 70 -1.44 7.59 15.10
N ALA A 71 -1.57 7.22 13.83
CA ALA A 71 -2.81 7.34 13.06
C ALA A 71 -3.97 6.52 13.67
N LYS A 72 -3.66 5.35 14.25
CA LYS A 72 -4.64 4.42 14.87
C LYS A 72 -5.81 4.13 13.91
N PRO A 73 -5.53 3.51 12.76
CA PRO A 73 -6.53 3.30 11.74
C PRO A 73 -7.63 2.35 12.22
N ASP A 74 -8.86 2.58 11.77
CA ASP A 74 -9.98 1.65 12.00
C ASP A 74 -9.84 0.43 11.08
N VAL A 75 -9.29 0.65 9.88
CA VAL A 75 -8.98 -0.38 8.89
C VAL A 75 -7.51 -0.27 8.49
N LEU A 76 -6.74 -1.36 8.62
CA LEU A 76 -5.36 -1.44 8.17
C LEU A 76 -5.28 -2.25 6.87
N VAL A 77 -4.94 -1.62 5.76
CA VAL A 77 -4.71 -2.28 4.47
C VAL A 77 -3.21 -2.49 4.28
N VAL A 78 -2.82 -3.73 3.97
CA VAL A 78 -1.42 -4.13 3.80
C VAL A 78 -1.25 -4.77 2.44
N ALA A 79 -0.46 -4.14 1.58
CA ALA A 79 -0.26 -4.54 0.19
C ALA A 79 1.21 -4.86 -0.13
N PRO A 80 1.67 -6.06 0.24
CA PRO A 80 3.00 -6.53 -0.13
C PRO A 80 3.05 -6.95 -1.60
N ARG A 81 4.26 -7.00 -2.16
CA ARG A 81 4.61 -7.63 -3.44
C ARG A 81 5.83 -8.52 -3.27
N PHE A 82 5.89 -9.58 -4.06
CA PHE A 82 7.01 -10.51 -4.03
C PHE A 82 8.32 -9.87 -4.45
N GLU A 83 8.27 -8.97 -5.43
CA GLU A 83 9.44 -8.35 -6.04
C GLU A 83 10.21 -7.44 -5.08
N GLU A 84 9.55 -6.89 -4.05
CA GLU A 84 10.19 -6.04 -3.05
C GLU A 84 10.50 -6.76 -1.73
N LEU A 85 9.73 -7.79 -1.35
CA LEU A 85 9.85 -8.43 -0.03
C LEU A 85 10.45 -9.83 -0.07
N GLY A 86 10.37 -10.57 -1.19
CA GLY A 86 10.84 -11.94 -1.28
C GLY A 86 10.43 -12.80 -0.07
N ASP A 87 11.42 -13.36 0.62
CA ASP A 87 11.24 -14.24 1.78
C ASP A 87 10.65 -13.55 3.03
N GLU A 88 10.73 -12.22 3.12
CA GLU A 88 10.17 -11.44 4.24
C GLU A 88 8.67 -11.15 4.09
N LEU A 89 8.04 -11.54 2.99
CA LEU A 89 6.64 -11.22 2.74
C LEU A 89 5.74 -11.73 3.87
N LEU A 90 5.96 -12.97 4.31
CA LEU A 90 5.23 -13.54 5.43
C LEU A 90 5.54 -12.83 6.75
N THR A 91 6.79 -12.40 6.98
CA THR A 91 7.15 -11.58 8.15
C THR A 91 6.39 -10.24 8.15
N ALA A 92 6.23 -9.61 6.99
CA ALA A 92 5.45 -8.38 6.84
C ALA A 92 3.95 -8.59 7.16
N VAL A 93 3.40 -9.74 6.74
CA VAL A 93 2.02 -10.14 7.09
C VAL A 93 1.88 -10.43 8.59
N ASP A 94 2.82 -11.15 9.19
CA ASP A 94 2.84 -11.45 10.63
C ASP A 94 2.90 -10.16 11.48
N ALA A 95 3.74 -9.20 11.06
CA ALA A 95 3.86 -7.89 11.69
C ALA A 95 2.52 -7.12 11.60
N ALA A 96 1.90 -7.10 10.43
CA ALA A 96 0.59 -6.49 10.21
C ALA A 96 -0.53 -7.12 11.03
N VAL A 97 -0.55 -8.46 11.11
CA VAL A 97 -1.48 -9.23 11.94
C VAL A 97 -1.33 -8.85 13.41
N SER A 98 -0.10 -8.70 13.88
CA SER A 98 0.21 -8.29 15.25
C SER A 98 -0.21 -6.84 15.50
N ALA A 99 0.13 -5.92 14.59
CA ALA A 99 -0.24 -4.51 14.68
C ALA A 99 -1.76 -4.29 14.67
N ALA A 100 -2.48 -4.91 13.74
CA ALA A 100 -3.94 -4.82 13.67
C ALA A 100 -4.62 -5.28 14.97
N ARG A 101 -4.11 -6.34 15.62
CA ARG A 101 -4.60 -6.77 16.95
C ARG A 101 -4.34 -5.72 18.03
N ARG A 102 -3.14 -5.13 18.06
CA ARG A 102 -2.75 -4.12 19.05
C ARG A 102 -3.59 -2.85 18.89
N TRP A 103 -3.84 -2.43 17.66
CA TRP A 103 -4.61 -1.22 17.33
C TRP A 103 -6.12 -1.46 17.27
N LYS A 104 -6.56 -2.72 17.30
CA LYS A 104 -7.97 -3.15 17.12
C LYS A 104 -8.53 -2.72 15.75
N SER A 105 -7.67 -2.69 14.74
CA SER A 105 -8.04 -2.39 13.36
C SER A 105 -8.59 -3.64 12.66
N PHE A 106 -9.53 -3.45 11.75
CA PHE A 106 -9.88 -4.50 10.79
C PHE A 106 -8.75 -4.62 9.75
N LEU A 107 -8.17 -5.81 9.62
CA LEU A 107 -7.03 -6.03 8.72
C LEU A 107 -7.50 -6.44 7.32
N VAL A 108 -7.00 -5.78 6.28
CA VAL A 108 -7.14 -6.25 4.90
C VAL A 108 -5.77 -6.50 4.31
N VAL A 109 -5.45 -7.76 4.00
CA VAL A 109 -4.21 -8.09 3.29
C VAL A 109 -4.51 -8.23 1.81
N VAL A 110 -3.83 -7.42 0.99
CA VAL A 110 -3.84 -7.58 -0.47
C VAL A 110 -2.86 -8.68 -0.82
N LEU A 111 -3.39 -9.83 -1.26
CA LEU A 111 -2.59 -10.94 -1.75
C LEU A 111 -1.75 -10.46 -2.94
N PRO A 112 -0.42 -10.61 -2.88
CA PRO A 112 0.49 -10.12 -3.92
C PRO A 112 0.19 -10.79 -5.27
N ALA A 113 0.22 -10.02 -6.36
CA ALA A 113 0.11 -10.60 -7.71
C ALA A 113 1.24 -11.61 -7.96
N VAL A 114 0.98 -12.64 -8.77
CA VAL A 114 2.01 -13.65 -9.07
C VAL A 114 3.09 -13.01 -9.95
N PRO A 115 4.39 -13.18 -9.66
CA PRO A 115 5.44 -12.59 -10.48
C PRO A 115 5.36 -13.02 -11.94
N GLU A 116 5.59 -12.06 -12.85
CA GLU A 116 5.65 -12.35 -14.29
C GLU A 116 6.97 -13.01 -14.70
N ASP A 117 8.05 -12.76 -13.95
CA ASP A 117 9.34 -13.37 -14.23
C ASP A 117 9.29 -14.86 -13.88
N ARG A 118 9.56 -15.69 -14.89
CA ARG A 118 9.48 -17.15 -14.81
C ARG A 118 10.84 -17.73 -15.19
N PRO A 119 11.78 -17.85 -14.23
CA PRO A 119 13.14 -18.32 -14.51
C PRO A 119 13.17 -19.72 -15.13
N PHE A 120 12.17 -20.57 -14.83
CA PHE A 120 12.03 -21.90 -15.43
C PHE A 120 10.95 -21.99 -16.52
N GLY A 121 10.44 -20.85 -17.01
CA GLY A 121 9.42 -20.79 -18.05
C GLY A 121 8.14 -21.57 -17.67
N GLN A 122 7.77 -22.56 -18.48
CA GLN A 122 6.57 -23.39 -18.24
C GLN A 122 6.74 -24.38 -17.07
N LEU A 123 7.96 -24.61 -16.60
CA LEU A 123 8.24 -25.53 -15.49
C LEU A 123 8.22 -24.83 -14.12
N ASP A 124 8.00 -23.52 -14.12
CA ASP A 124 8.02 -22.67 -12.93
C ASP A 124 6.86 -22.97 -11.98
N ASP A 125 5.71 -23.39 -12.51
CA ASP A 125 4.52 -23.75 -11.73
C ASP A 125 4.65 -25.12 -11.03
N GLY A 126 5.55 -25.99 -11.50
CA GLY A 126 5.62 -27.40 -11.07
C GLY A 126 6.74 -27.73 -10.08
N ARG A 127 7.63 -26.78 -9.77
CA ARG A 127 8.77 -27.00 -8.87
C ARG A 127 8.75 -26.00 -7.73
N ALA A 128 9.05 -26.47 -6.52
CA ALA A 128 9.12 -25.62 -5.32
C ALA A 128 10.12 -24.45 -5.44
N ALA A 129 11.13 -24.56 -6.32
CA ALA A 129 12.08 -23.48 -6.58
C ALA A 129 11.58 -22.44 -7.62
N GLY A 130 10.47 -22.69 -8.30
CA GLY A 130 9.90 -21.76 -9.28
C GLY A 130 9.20 -20.59 -8.61
N ALA A 131 9.33 -19.40 -9.21
CA ALA A 131 8.80 -18.16 -8.65
C ALA A 131 7.26 -18.20 -8.55
N ALA A 132 6.58 -18.73 -9.57
CA ALA A 132 5.13 -18.89 -9.58
C ALA A 132 4.66 -19.91 -8.53
N ALA A 133 5.31 -21.08 -8.44
CA ALA A 133 4.97 -22.09 -7.44
C ALA A 133 5.11 -21.56 -6.00
N LEU A 134 6.24 -20.90 -5.69
CA LEU A 134 6.47 -20.26 -4.39
C LEU A 134 5.43 -19.16 -4.10
N ALA A 135 5.12 -18.33 -5.10
CA ALA A 135 4.12 -17.29 -4.97
C ALA A 135 2.73 -17.86 -4.62
N HIS A 136 2.33 -18.95 -5.28
CA HIS A 136 1.08 -19.65 -4.96
C HIS A 136 1.07 -20.24 -3.55
N GLU A 137 2.16 -20.88 -3.12
CA GLU A 137 2.30 -21.42 -1.75
C GLU A 137 2.18 -20.32 -0.69
N VAL A 138 2.87 -19.20 -0.87
CA VAL A 138 2.83 -18.06 0.05
C VAL A 138 1.44 -17.43 0.09
N ARG A 139 0.79 -17.24 -1.07
CA ARG A 139 -0.57 -16.70 -1.16
C ARG A 139 -1.58 -17.58 -0.41
N GLU A 140 -1.51 -18.89 -0.57
CA GLU A 140 -2.38 -19.83 0.15
C GLU A 140 -2.06 -19.86 1.65
N THR A 141 -0.80 -19.69 2.04
CA THR A 141 -0.40 -19.56 3.44
C THR A 141 -1.08 -18.36 4.10
N ILE A 142 -1.05 -17.18 3.46
CA ILE A 142 -1.72 -15.97 3.95
C ILE A 142 -3.23 -16.17 4.04
N ARG A 143 -3.85 -16.75 3.00
CA ARG A 143 -5.30 -17.06 3.02
C ARG A 143 -5.67 -17.96 4.17
N ALA A 144 -4.92 -19.04 4.38
CA ALA A 144 -5.18 -20.00 5.45
C ALA A 144 -5.05 -19.38 6.84
N GLU A 145 -4.07 -18.48 7.03
CA GLU A 145 -3.88 -17.76 8.28
C GLU A 145 -5.05 -16.82 8.61
N LEU A 146 -5.54 -16.10 7.60
CA LEU A 146 -6.60 -15.10 7.79
C LEU A 146 -8.01 -15.68 7.73
N ALA A 147 -8.23 -16.85 7.11
CA ALA A 147 -9.56 -17.43 6.90
C ALA A 147 -10.39 -17.63 8.19
N GLY A 148 -9.72 -17.89 9.32
CA GLY A 148 -10.39 -18.10 10.61
C GLY A 148 -10.66 -16.82 11.41
N ARG A 149 -10.32 -15.65 10.87
CA ARG A 149 -10.33 -14.38 11.59
C ARG A 149 -11.58 -13.56 11.25
N PRO A 150 -12.41 -13.17 12.22
CA PRO A 150 -13.54 -12.28 11.98
C PRO A 150 -13.10 -10.81 11.79
N ASP A 151 -11.87 -10.49 12.17
CA ASP A 151 -11.28 -9.14 12.16
C ASP A 151 -10.27 -8.96 11.01
N ALA A 152 -10.25 -9.87 10.03
CA ALA A 152 -9.37 -9.78 8.88
C ALA A 152 -10.01 -10.30 7.59
N TRP A 153 -9.54 -9.79 6.46
CA TRP A 153 -9.96 -10.22 5.13
C TRP A 153 -8.82 -10.17 4.12
N VAL A 154 -9.03 -10.80 2.95
CA VAL A 154 -8.10 -10.77 1.82
C VAL A 154 -8.71 -10.12 0.59
N VAL A 155 -7.93 -9.30 -0.09
CA VAL A 155 -8.20 -8.81 -1.46
C VAL A 155 -7.12 -9.37 -2.38
N ASP A 156 -7.38 -9.57 -3.67
CA ASP A 156 -6.44 -10.25 -4.56
C ASP A 156 -5.91 -9.33 -5.68
N ALA A 157 -4.66 -8.88 -5.56
CA ALA A 157 -4.04 -8.05 -6.61
C ALA A 157 -3.93 -8.80 -7.94
N GLU A 158 -3.77 -10.12 -7.91
CA GLU A 158 -3.75 -10.96 -9.12
C GLU A 158 -5.07 -10.87 -9.89
N ARG A 159 -6.21 -10.72 -9.19
CA ARG A 159 -7.52 -10.51 -9.83
C ARG A 159 -7.57 -9.16 -10.54
N ALA A 160 -7.03 -8.11 -9.93
CA ALA A 160 -6.96 -6.79 -10.54
C ALA A 160 -6.04 -6.78 -11.78
N VAL A 161 -4.87 -7.42 -11.68
CA VAL A 161 -3.94 -7.59 -12.82
C VAL A 161 -4.60 -8.34 -13.97
N ARG A 162 -5.31 -9.44 -13.70
CA ARG A 162 -6.02 -10.20 -14.74
C ARG A 162 -7.17 -9.42 -15.38
N ALA A 163 -7.92 -8.64 -14.61
CA ALA A 163 -9.02 -7.83 -15.13
C ALA A 163 -8.53 -6.77 -16.14
N VAL A 164 -7.37 -6.15 -15.87
CA VAL A 164 -6.72 -5.20 -16.80
C VAL A 164 -6.00 -5.91 -17.95
N GLY A 165 -5.51 -7.11 -17.68
CA GLY A 165 -4.62 -7.89 -18.53
C GLY A 165 -3.15 -7.63 -18.22
N THR A 166 -2.41 -8.69 -17.96
CA THR A 166 -0.99 -8.72 -17.56
C THR A 166 -0.12 -7.75 -18.37
N ALA A 167 -0.21 -7.78 -19.70
CA ALA A 167 0.57 -6.92 -20.60
C ALA A 167 0.34 -5.41 -20.42
N LYS A 168 -0.77 -5.00 -19.79
CA LYS A 168 -1.13 -3.59 -19.52
C LYS A 168 -1.17 -3.28 -18.02
N ALA A 169 -0.89 -4.25 -17.17
CA ALA A 169 -1.03 -4.11 -15.73
C ALA A 169 0.14 -3.33 -15.11
N HIS A 170 1.35 -3.49 -15.66
CA HIS A 170 2.58 -2.93 -15.08
C HIS A 170 3.06 -1.66 -15.77
N HIS A 171 3.64 -0.75 -14.98
CA HIS A 171 4.19 0.51 -15.46
C HIS A 171 5.69 0.62 -15.16
N ALA A 172 6.53 -0.11 -15.90
CA ALA A 172 7.97 -0.21 -15.66
C ALA A 172 8.69 1.15 -15.48
N ALA A 173 8.33 2.17 -16.28
CA ALA A 173 8.89 3.51 -16.13
C ALA A 173 8.53 4.16 -14.78
N MET A 174 7.23 4.20 -14.42
CA MET A 174 6.79 4.74 -13.12
C MET A 174 7.32 3.94 -11.94
N PHE A 175 7.51 2.63 -12.10
CA PHE A 175 8.16 1.83 -11.07
C PHE A 175 9.62 2.26 -10.86
N LYS A 176 10.37 2.48 -11.95
CA LYS A 176 11.75 2.95 -11.89
C LYS A 176 11.87 4.33 -11.24
N PHE A 177 10.92 5.24 -11.50
CA PHE A 177 11.00 6.63 -11.06
C PHE A 177 10.33 6.93 -9.71
N ALA A 178 9.21 6.28 -9.43
CA ALA A 178 8.35 6.57 -8.30
C ALA A 178 7.93 5.33 -7.51
N LYS A 179 8.47 4.14 -7.84
CA LYS A 179 8.10 2.86 -7.22
C LYS A 179 6.61 2.55 -7.28
N ILE A 180 5.94 3.05 -8.33
CA ILE A 180 4.54 2.73 -8.65
C ILE A 180 4.55 1.59 -9.69
N PRO A 181 4.19 0.36 -9.31
CA PRO A 181 4.39 -0.81 -10.17
C PRO A 181 3.25 -1.02 -11.17
N TYR A 182 2.04 -0.58 -10.81
CA TYR A 182 0.84 -0.84 -11.58
C TYR A 182 0.36 0.39 -12.35
N THR A 183 -0.45 0.15 -13.37
CA THR A 183 -1.17 1.22 -14.09
C THR A 183 -2.38 1.70 -13.30
N GLU A 184 -2.89 2.89 -13.64
CA GLU A 184 -4.12 3.44 -13.06
C GLU A 184 -5.31 2.47 -13.12
N ALA A 185 -5.41 1.68 -14.19
CA ALA A 185 -6.48 0.72 -14.36
C ALA A 185 -6.45 -0.37 -13.26
N VAL A 186 -5.26 -0.85 -12.88
CA VAL A 186 -5.11 -1.86 -11.83
C VAL A 186 -5.45 -1.26 -10.47
N PHE A 187 -5.06 0.00 -10.22
CA PHE A 187 -5.46 0.72 -9.00
C PHE A 187 -6.98 0.96 -8.93
N GLY A 188 -7.64 1.20 -10.07
CA GLY A 188 -9.09 1.26 -10.16
C GLY A 188 -9.74 -0.07 -9.75
N GLU A 189 -9.26 -1.19 -10.31
CA GLU A 189 -9.77 -2.53 -9.99
C GLU A 189 -9.49 -2.92 -8.53
N LEU A 190 -8.30 -2.61 -8.01
CA LEU A 190 -7.95 -2.86 -6.61
C LEU A 190 -8.79 -2.00 -5.66
N GLY A 191 -9.00 -0.73 -6.01
CA GLY A 191 -9.86 0.21 -5.27
C GLY A 191 -11.30 -0.28 -5.20
N ALA A 192 -11.86 -0.79 -6.29
CA ALA A 192 -13.19 -1.38 -6.31
C ALA A 192 -13.31 -2.62 -5.42
N GLN A 193 -12.31 -3.52 -5.45
CA GLN A 193 -12.28 -4.70 -4.59
C GLN A 193 -12.19 -4.34 -3.11
N LEU A 194 -11.30 -3.40 -2.75
CA LEU A 194 -11.17 -2.90 -1.37
C LEU A 194 -12.45 -2.21 -0.91
N ALA A 195 -13.06 -1.38 -1.76
CA ALA A 195 -14.31 -0.70 -1.43
C ALA A 195 -15.42 -1.70 -1.10
N GLY A 196 -15.52 -2.82 -1.83
CA GLY A 196 -16.51 -3.85 -1.55
C GLY A 196 -16.34 -4.52 -0.19
N VAL A 197 -15.10 -4.83 0.18
CA VAL A 197 -14.79 -5.37 1.52
C VAL A 197 -15.15 -4.36 2.61
N LEU A 198 -14.71 -3.10 2.47
CA LEU A 198 -14.92 -2.07 3.49
C LEU A 198 -16.40 -1.72 3.65
N ARG A 199 -17.17 -1.67 2.55
CA ARG A 199 -18.64 -1.56 2.59
C ARG A 199 -19.26 -2.69 3.40
N ALA A 200 -18.88 -3.94 3.13
CA ALA A 200 -19.41 -5.12 3.82
C ALA A 200 -19.07 -5.11 5.32
N VAL A 201 -17.83 -4.75 5.67
CA VAL A 201 -17.35 -4.67 7.06
C VAL A 201 -18.09 -3.58 7.86
N HIS A 202 -18.32 -2.42 7.24
CA HIS A 202 -19.00 -1.30 7.88
C HIS A 202 -20.53 -1.34 7.73
N GLY A 203 -21.10 -2.42 7.18
CA GLY A 203 -22.54 -2.61 7.04
C GLY A 203 -23.21 -1.66 6.04
N VAL A 204 -22.42 -1.07 5.14
CA VAL A 204 -22.87 -0.17 4.08
C VAL A 204 -23.06 -0.97 2.79
N THR A 205 -23.96 -1.95 2.85
CA THR A 205 -24.30 -2.81 1.71
C THR A 205 -25.80 -2.82 1.46
N PRO A 206 -26.24 -3.01 0.21
CA PRO A 206 -27.66 -3.07 -0.12
C PRO A 206 -28.35 -4.18 0.66
N ARG A 207 -29.37 -3.82 1.45
CA ARG A 207 -30.19 -4.79 2.19
C ARG A 207 -31.18 -5.49 1.26
N VAL A 208 -31.69 -4.74 0.28
CA VAL A 208 -32.61 -5.23 -0.75
C VAL A 208 -32.10 -4.79 -2.11
N VAL A 209 -32.03 -5.73 -3.04
CA VAL A 209 -31.77 -5.46 -4.45
C VAL A 209 -33.12 -5.49 -5.17
N VAL A 210 -33.51 -4.34 -5.70
CA VAL A 210 -34.76 -4.13 -6.42
C VAL A 210 -34.54 -4.49 -7.88
N VAL A 211 -35.45 -5.24 -8.47
CA VAL A 211 -35.33 -5.73 -9.85
C VAL A 211 -36.60 -5.41 -10.62
N ASP A 212 -36.48 -4.86 -11.81
CA ASP A 212 -37.60 -4.66 -12.70
C ASP A 212 -38.11 -5.97 -13.28
N GLU A 213 -39.41 -6.02 -13.62
CA GLU A 213 -40.00 -7.11 -14.38
C GLU A 213 -39.49 -7.12 -15.83
N ASP A 214 -38.28 -7.64 -16.02
CA ASP A 214 -37.64 -7.82 -17.32
C ASP A 214 -37.15 -9.26 -17.49
N PRO A 215 -37.66 -10.02 -18.47
CA PRO A 215 -37.16 -11.36 -18.80
C PRO A 215 -35.65 -11.42 -19.06
N ALA A 216 -35.02 -10.32 -19.51
CA ALA A 216 -33.58 -10.26 -19.71
C ALA A 216 -32.78 -10.35 -18.39
N LEU A 217 -33.42 -10.13 -17.24
CA LEU A 217 -32.80 -10.17 -15.92
C LEU A 217 -32.91 -11.55 -15.23
N GLU A 218 -33.49 -12.57 -15.88
CA GLU A 218 -33.71 -13.88 -15.25
C GLU A 218 -32.41 -14.54 -14.74
N GLU A 219 -31.34 -14.54 -15.56
CA GLU A 219 -30.05 -15.10 -15.19
C GLU A 219 -29.32 -14.25 -14.13
N PRO A 220 -29.25 -12.91 -14.24
CA PRO A 220 -28.78 -12.05 -13.16
C PRO A 220 -29.46 -12.26 -11.81
N VAL A 221 -30.80 -12.32 -11.81
CA VAL A 221 -31.61 -12.56 -10.62
C VAL A 221 -31.28 -13.91 -10.00
N ARG A 222 -31.14 -14.96 -10.80
CA ARG A 222 -30.77 -16.30 -10.32
C ARG A 222 -29.43 -16.28 -9.60
N TRP A 223 -28.41 -15.66 -10.19
CA TRP A 223 -27.08 -15.58 -9.60
C TRP A 223 -27.06 -14.77 -8.30
N LEU A 224 -27.78 -13.65 -8.27
CA LEU A 224 -27.94 -12.84 -7.06
C LEU A 224 -28.63 -13.64 -5.94
N ARG A 225 -29.65 -14.47 -6.24
CA ARG A 225 -30.26 -15.35 -5.21
C ARG A 225 -29.27 -16.34 -4.63
N GLU A 226 -28.44 -16.95 -5.48
CA GLU A 226 -27.41 -17.91 -5.05
C GLU A 226 -26.35 -17.27 -4.15
N SER A 227 -26.08 -15.97 -4.31
CA SER A 227 -25.22 -15.20 -3.39
C SER A 227 -25.87 -14.89 -2.03
N GLY A 228 -27.15 -15.22 -1.85
CA GLY A 228 -27.94 -14.88 -0.68
C GLY A 228 -28.51 -13.46 -0.70
N ALA A 229 -28.51 -12.78 -1.85
CA ALA A 229 -29.11 -11.46 -1.99
C ALA A 229 -30.64 -11.50 -1.76
N ARG A 230 -31.16 -10.55 -0.98
CA ARG A 230 -32.60 -10.35 -0.84
C ARG A 230 -33.07 -9.55 -2.06
N LEU A 231 -33.76 -10.21 -2.97
CA LEU A 231 -34.25 -9.62 -4.21
C LEU A 231 -35.76 -9.38 -4.12
N VAL A 232 -36.20 -8.22 -4.60
CA VAL A 232 -37.61 -7.86 -4.65
C VAL A 232 -37.92 -7.37 -6.05
N VAL A 233 -38.97 -7.96 -6.64
CA VAL A 233 -39.47 -7.54 -7.95
C VAL A 233 -40.32 -6.29 -7.75
N ARG A 234 -40.05 -5.28 -8.57
CA ARG A 234 -40.73 -3.98 -8.58
C ARG A 234 -41.80 -3.96 -9.66
N ALA A 235 -43.00 -3.51 -9.31
CA ALA A 235 -44.04 -3.30 -10.31
C ALA A 235 -43.72 -2.08 -11.18
N ALA A 236 -44.18 -2.08 -12.44
CA ALA A 236 -43.94 -0.97 -13.35
C ALA A 236 -44.47 0.36 -12.75
N GLY A 237 -43.56 1.33 -12.57
CA GLY A 237 -43.88 2.65 -12.01
C GLY A 237 -43.92 2.75 -10.48
N GLU A 238 -43.55 1.69 -9.76
CA GLU A 238 -43.33 1.75 -8.31
C GLU A 238 -41.99 2.46 -8.02
N GLU A 239 -41.98 3.40 -7.07
CA GLU A 239 -40.76 4.11 -6.66
C GLU A 239 -39.93 3.23 -5.70
N ILE A 240 -38.61 3.42 -5.67
CA ILE A 240 -37.70 2.59 -4.86
C ILE A 240 -37.99 2.77 -3.36
N GLU A 241 -38.36 3.99 -2.97
CA GLU A 241 -38.75 4.36 -1.61
C GLU A 241 -39.96 3.56 -1.12
N ASP A 242 -40.94 3.33 -2.01
CA ASP A 242 -42.14 2.54 -1.69
C ASP A 242 -41.79 1.05 -1.53
N VAL A 243 -40.92 0.52 -2.40
CA VAL A 243 -40.39 -0.84 -2.25
C VAL A 243 -39.62 -0.97 -0.93
N ALA A 244 -38.77 0.00 -0.60
CA ALA A 244 -38.00 0.00 0.65
C ALA A 244 -38.92 0.00 1.88
N ALA A 245 -39.94 0.85 1.89
CA ALA A 245 -40.93 0.95 2.96
C ALA A 245 -41.71 -0.36 3.14
N ARG A 246 -42.17 -0.97 2.03
CA ARG A 246 -42.86 -2.28 2.02
C ARG A 246 -42.00 -3.39 2.60
N GLU A 247 -40.70 -3.37 2.31
CA GLU A 247 -39.75 -4.40 2.73
C GLU A 247 -39.13 -4.14 4.12
N GLY A 248 -39.49 -3.01 4.74
CA GLY A 248 -39.04 -2.60 6.08
C GLY A 248 -37.56 -2.23 6.13
N VAL A 249 -37.01 -1.68 5.04
CA VAL A 249 -35.61 -1.23 4.97
C VAL A 249 -35.53 0.28 4.71
N PRO A 250 -34.44 0.96 5.15
CA PRO A 250 -34.21 2.35 4.76
C PRO A 250 -34.14 2.50 3.25
N ALA A 251 -34.61 3.63 2.70
CA ALA A 251 -34.65 3.88 1.25
C ALA A 251 -33.27 3.74 0.61
N GLU A 252 -32.24 4.28 1.27
CA GLU A 252 -30.84 4.20 0.86
C GLU A 252 -30.26 2.78 0.84
N SER A 253 -30.94 1.82 1.48
CA SER A 253 -30.54 0.41 1.52
C SER A 253 -31.25 -0.45 0.47
N ALA A 254 -32.17 0.12 -0.31
CA ALA A 254 -32.82 -0.50 -1.45
C ALA A 254 -32.17 0.01 -2.74
N VAL A 255 -31.53 -0.89 -3.50
CA VAL A 255 -30.79 -0.51 -4.72
C VAL A 255 -31.39 -1.19 -5.93
N LEU A 256 -31.76 -0.40 -6.94
CA LEU A 256 -32.21 -0.92 -8.23
C LEU A 256 -31.05 -1.56 -8.99
N LEU A 257 -31.22 -2.82 -9.36
CA LEU A 257 -30.31 -3.54 -10.25
C LEU A 257 -30.34 -2.86 -11.62
N THR A 258 -29.28 -2.15 -11.95
CA THR A 258 -29.10 -1.51 -13.25
C THR A 258 -27.98 -2.23 -13.99
N LEU A 259 -28.33 -2.96 -15.05
CA LEU A 259 -27.37 -3.63 -15.93
C LEU A 259 -27.36 -2.95 -17.30
N GLY A 260 -26.18 -2.72 -17.84
CA GLY A 260 -25.99 -2.28 -19.20
C GLY A 260 -26.54 -3.33 -20.17
N GLY A 261 -27.21 -2.88 -21.23
CA GLY A 261 -27.90 -3.75 -22.19
C GLY A 261 -27.02 -4.70 -23.03
N LYS A 262 -25.79 -5.00 -22.61
CA LYS A 262 -24.91 -5.99 -23.24
C LYS A 262 -25.13 -7.37 -22.58
N PRO A 263 -25.70 -8.36 -23.29
CA PRO A 263 -26.07 -9.65 -22.72
C PRO A 263 -24.94 -10.45 -22.06
N ASP A 264 -23.68 -10.23 -22.46
CA ASP A 264 -22.54 -11.00 -21.93
C ASP A 264 -21.76 -10.27 -20.83
N GLY A 265 -22.02 -8.97 -20.62
CA GLY A 265 -21.24 -8.11 -19.72
C GLY A 265 -21.79 -7.98 -18.30
N TRP A 266 -23.02 -8.45 -18.07
CA TRP A 266 -23.74 -8.20 -16.82
C TRP A 266 -23.05 -8.83 -15.59
N ARG A 267 -22.30 -9.93 -15.75
CA ARG A 267 -21.61 -10.61 -14.64
C ARG A 267 -20.57 -9.69 -13.99
N ASP A 268 -19.78 -9.03 -14.83
CA ASP A 268 -18.77 -8.08 -14.36
C ASP A 268 -19.41 -6.82 -13.78
N GLU A 269 -20.54 -6.39 -14.32
CA GLU A 269 -21.30 -5.25 -13.79
C GLU A 269 -21.90 -5.55 -12.42
N VAL A 270 -22.52 -6.72 -12.22
CA VAL A 270 -22.99 -7.18 -10.90
C VAL A 270 -21.82 -7.27 -9.92
N ALA A 271 -20.68 -7.85 -10.34
CA ALA A 271 -19.52 -7.94 -9.48
C ALA A 271 -18.94 -6.56 -9.09
N ARG A 272 -18.94 -5.58 -10.00
CA ARG A 272 -18.48 -4.20 -9.73
C ARG A 272 -19.48 -3.35 -8.95
N SER A 273 -20.77 -3.65 -9.05
CA SER A 273 -21.84 -2.91 -8.37
C SER A 273 -21.79 -3.02 -6.84
N GLY A 274 -21.09 -4.04 -6.33
CA GLY A 274 -21.05 -4.34 -4.90
C GLY A 274 -22.34 -4.96 -4.35
N LEU A 275 -23.32 -5.29 -5.21
CA LEU A 275 -24.56 -5.97 -4.79
C LEU A 275 -24.31 -7.36 -4.19
N LEU A 276 -23.15 -7.96 -4.51
CA LEU A 276 -22.69 -9.24 -3.95
C LEU A 276 -21.87 -9.09 -2.67
N ASP A 277 -21.51 -7.86 -2.26
CA ASP A 277 -20.58 -7.63 -1.15
C ASP A 277 -21.27 -7.95 0.17
N ARG A 278 -21.03 -9.16 0.69
CA ARG A 278 -21.58 -9.63 1.95
C ARG A 278 -20.51 -10.44 2.67
N MET A 279 -20.31 -10.14 3.96
CA MET A 279 -19.48 -10.99 4.80
C MET A 279 -20.18 -12.35 4.93
N PRO A 280 -19.54 -13.46 4.53
CA PRO A 280 -20.11 -14.78 4.76
C PRO A 280 -20.20 -15.04 6.27
N ALA A 281 -21.12 -15.91 6.67
CA ALA A 281 -21.18 -16.35 8.06
C ALA A 281 -19.82 -16.98 8.44
N PRO A 282 -19.26 -16.64 9.62
CA PRO A 282 -17.97 -17.17 10.03
C PRO A 282 -18.02 -18.70 10.08
N ASP A 283 -17.09 -19.34 9.37
CA ASP A 283 -17.00 -20.80 9.32
C ASP A 283 -16.67 -21.35 10.72
N ARG A 284 -17.50 -22.25 11.23
CA ARG A 284 -17.32 -22.90 12.54
C ARG A 284 -16.08 -23.79 12.58
N ALA A 285 -15.57 -24.21 11.42
CA ALA A 285 -14.52 -25.23 11.29
C ALA A 285 -13.33 -24.73 10.46
N ALA A 286 -12.95 -23.45 10.58
CA ALA A 286 -11.72 -22.95 9.97
C ALA A 286 -10.57 -23.93 10.22
N ARG A 287 -10.09 -24.57 9.14
CA ARG A 287 -9.08 -25.61 9.19
C ARG A 287 -7.81 -24.97 9.71
N ARG A 288 -7.55 -25.12 11.02
CA ARG A 288 -6.31 -24.64 11.66
C ARG A 288 -5.14 -25.41 11.05
N ILE A 289 -4.58 -24.90 9.97
CA ILE A 289 -3.24 -25.28 9.56
C ILE A 289 -2.34 -24.72 10.65
N ARG A 290 -1.72 -25.61 11.43
CA ARG A 290 -0.68 -25.22 12.39
C ARG A 290 0.52 -24.76 11.57
N HIS A 291 0.54 -23.49 11.17
CA HIS A 291 1.83 -22.87 10.95
C HIS A 291 2.50 -22.82 12.33
N SER A 292 3.71 -23.37 12.43
CA SER A 292 4.59 -23.06 13.55
C SER A 292 4.55 -21.55 13.72
N ALA A 293 4.09 -21.06 14.88
CA ALA A 293 4.15 -19.64 15.20
C ALA A 293 5.57 -19.18 14.89
N ARG A 294 5.75 -18.39 13.83
CA ARG A 294 7.03 -17.75 13.56
C ARG A 294 7.29 -16.89 14.80
N GLU A 295 8.49 -16.96 15.35
CA GLU A 295 8.86 -16.10 16.46
C GLU A 295 8.59 -14.67 16.04
N THR A 296 7.85 -13.92 16.88
CA THR A 296 7.57 -12.51 16.63
C THR A 296 8.90 -11.77 16.58
N VAL A 297 9.34 -11.42 15.37
CA VAL A 297 10.61 -10.74 15.13
C VAL A 297 10.51 -9.32 15.69
N SER A 298 11.46 -8.91 16.52
CA SER A 298 11.53 -7.52 16.98
C SER A 298 11.94 -6.60 15.82
N LEU A 299 11.70 -5.29 15.94
CA LEU A 299 12.17 -4.35 14.91
C LEU A 299 13.69 -4.44 14.73
N ASP A 300 14.44 -4.51 15.82
CA ASP A 300 15.90 -4.57 15.78
C ASP A 300 16.40 -5.85 15.09
N ASP A 301 15.79 -7.00 15.39
CA ASP A 301 16.15 -8.28 14.75
C ASP A 301 15.84 -8.26 13.26
N PHE A 302 14.71 -7.66 12.87
CA PHE A 302 14.33 -7.51 11.47
C PHE A 302 15.34 -6.64 10.72
N MET A 303 15.68 -5.48 11.29
CA MET A 303 16.61 -4.52 10.69
C MET A 303 18.02 -5.13 10.56
N ALA A 304 18.47 -5.88 11.56
CA ALA A 304 19.73 -6.63 11.47
C ALA A 304 19.68 -7.69 10.35
N GLY A 305 18.55 -8.40 10.23
CA GLY A 305 18.34 -9.43 9.21
C GLY A 305 18.24 -8.95 7.76
N LEU A 306 18.06 -7.64 7.52
CA LEU A 306 18.11 -7.06 6.17
C LEU A 306 19.52 -7.10 5.56
N ASN A 307 20.57 -7.17 6.39
CA ASN A 307 21.98 -7.09 5.98
C ASN A 307 22.22 -5.89 5.05
N VAL A 308 21.82 -4.70 5.50
CA VAL A 308 22.02 -3.47 4.74
C VAL A 308 23.50 -3.11 4.70
N GLU A 309 24.02 -2.97 3.50
CA GLU A 309 25.39 -2.56 3.24
C GLU A 309 25.39 -1.23 2.51
N VAL A 310 26.21 -0.29 3.02
CA VAL A 310 26.33 1.06 2.48
C VAL A 310 27.78 1.35 2.11
N GLU A 311 27.97 1.79 0.88
CA GLU A 311 29.25 2.27 0.36
C GLU A 311 29.18 3.79 0.15
N LEU A 312 30.18 4.50 0.67
CA LEU A 312 30.39 5.92 0.46
C LEU A 312 31.57 6.08 -0.50
N GLU A 313 31.31 6.63 -1.69
CA GLU A 313 32.35 6.85 -2.72
C GLU A 313 32.41 8.34 -3.10
N PRO A 314 33.60 8.94 -3.22
CA PRO A 314 33.73 10.30 -3.75
C PRO A 314 33.06 10.43 -5.12
N VAL A 315 32.33 11.52 -5.34
CA VAL A 315 31.63 11.77 -6.60
C VAL A 315 32.64 12.06 -7.71
N GLY A 316 32.62 11.21 -8.74
CA GLY A 316 33.41 11.38 -9.95
C GLY A 316 32.56 11.84 -11.14
N PRO A 317 33.19 12.07 -12.31
CA PRO A 317 32.49 12.53 -13.53
C PRO A 317 31.35 11.61 -13.97
N GLU A 318 31.50 10.30 -13.75
CA GLU A 318 30.51 9.29 -14.16
C GLU A 318 29.29 9.21 -13.22
N THR A 319 29.46 9.55 -11.94
CA THR A 319 28.40 9.46 -10.93
C THR A 319 27.70 10.79 -10.67
N ALA A 320 28.34 11.91 -11.02
CA ALA A 320 27.86 13.28 -10.81
C ALA A 320 26.40 13.51 -11.24
N ALA A 321 26.06 13.18 -12.50
CA ALA A 321 24.72 13.40 -13.02
C ALA A 321 23.64 12.63 -12.22
N LYS A 322 23.98 11.41 -11.79
CA LYS A 322 23.04 10.56 -11.04
C LYS A 322 22.85 11.07 -9.61
N VAL A 323 23.91 11.50 -8.96
CA VAL A 323 23.87 12.05 -7.59
C VAL A 323 23.02 13.32 -7.56
N VAL A 324 23.24 14.25 -8.50
CA VAL A 324 22.43 15.47 -8.61
C VAL A 324 20.94 15.14 -8.86
N GLU A 325 20.66 14.16 -9.73
CA GLU A 325 19.28 13.70 -9.98
C GLU A 325 18.63 13.16 -8.69
N VAL A 326 19.34 12.32 -7.94
CA VAL A 326 18.82 11.70 -6.71
C VAL A 326 18.54 12.75 -5.64
N VAL A 327 19.49 13.66 -5.39
CA VAL A 327 19.30 14.74 -4.40
C VAL A 327 18.13 15.64 -4.77
N SER A 328 17.99 16.01 -6.06
CA SER A 328 16.88 16.86 -6.51
C SER A 328 15.50 16.22 -6.39
N ARG A 329 15.44 14.89 -6.22
CA ARG A 329 14.20 14.13 -6.06
C ARG A 329 13.92 13.70 -4.64
N ALA A 330 14.92 13.71 -3.77
CA ALA A 330 14.72 13.44 -2.36
C ALA A 330 13.85 14.55 -1.77
N LYS A 331 12.78 14.17 -1.09
CA LYS A 331 11.87 15.10 -0.41
C LYS A 331 11.90 14.85 1.09
N ASP A 332 11.68 13.59 1.45
CA ASP A 332 11.43 13.19 2.84
C ASP A 332 12.68 13.18 3.73
N PHE A 333 13.88 13.01 3.14
CA PHE A 333 15.13 13.06 3.89
C PHE A 333 16.18 13.93 3.18
N THR A 334 16.24 15.20 3.55
CA THR A 334 17.13 16.21 2.95
C THR A 334 17.65 17.21 3.98
N LEU A 335 18.97 17.37 4.05
CA LEU A 335 19.66 18.40 4.82
C LEU A 335 20.33 19.42 3.88
N GLY A 336 20.07 20.72 4.10
CA GLY A 336 20.76 21.83 3.45
C GLY A 336 20.11 22.37 2.17
N THR A 337 20.28 21.67 1.04
CA THR A 337 19.88 22.16 -0.30
C THR A 337 19.04 21.16 -1.10
N GLU A 338 17.96 21.64 -1.74
CA GLU A 338 17.17 20.88 -2.71
C GLU A 338 17.89 20.68 -4.05
N LYS A 339 18.93 21.47 -4.31
CA LYS A 339 19.76 21.37 -5.52
C LYS A 339 21.23 21.29 -5.13
N LEU A 340 21.83 20.16 -5.46
CA LEU A 340 23.25 19.94 -5.27
C LEU A 340 24.04 20.62 -6.40
N ASP A 341 24.90 21.58 -6.02
CA ASP A 341 25.96 22.10 -6.89
C ASP A 341 27.28 21.42 -6.53
N LEU A 342 27.86 20.70 -7.51
CA LEU A 342 29.12 19.98 -7.35
C LEU A 342 30.36 20.88 -7.57
N THR A 343 30.17 22.14 -7.95
CA THR A 343 31.26 23.11 -8.17
C THR A 343 31.65 23.88 -6.92
N GLU A 344 30.84 23.78 -5.86
CA GLU A 344 31.15 24.35 -4.56
C GLU A 344 32.32 23.61 -3.88
N ASP A 345 33.05 24.32 -3.02
CA ASP A 345 34.21 23.79 -2.27
C ASP A 345 33.77 22.84 -1.15
N ARG A 346 33.31 21.64 -1.54
CA ARG A 346 32.82 20.57 -0.67
C ARG A 346 33.19 19.21 -1.23
N GLU A 347 33.53 18.29 -0.34
CA GLU A 347 33.67 16.88 -0.71
C GLU A 347 32.28 16.23 -0.73
N VAL A 348 31.91 15.70 -1.89
CA VAL A 348 30.63 15.01 -2.05
C VAL A 348 30.86 13.52 -2.20
N PHE A 349 30.14 12.73 -1.42
CA PHE A 349 30.12 11.28 -1.45
C PHE A 349 28.76 10.79 -1.97
N ALA A 350 28.79 9.88 -2.94
CA ALA A 350 27.63 9.13 -3.36
C ALA A 350 27.35 8.01 -2.35
N VAL A 351 26.10 7.91 -1.90
CA VAL A 351 25.64 6.82 -1.02
C VAL A 351 25.09 5.70 -1.90
N ARG A 352 25.79 4.57 -1.97
CA ARG A 352 25.29 3.34 -2.60
C ARG A 352 24.77 2.40 -1.54
N VAL A 353 23.61 1.81 -1.80
CA VAL A 353 22.95 0.90 -0.87
C VAL A 353 22.68 -0.42 -1.56
N ARG A 354 22.95 -1.51 -0.85
CA ARG A 354 22.45 -2.85 -1.16
C ARG A 354 21.92 -3.50 0.11
N ASP A 355 20.93 -4.37 -0.03
CA ASP A 355 20.49 -5.27 1.02
C ASP A 355 20.35 -6.68 0.45
N LYS A 356 19.87 -7.64 1.25
CA LYS A 356 19.69 -9.01 0.79
C LYS A 356 18.72 -9.19 -0.39
N PHE A 357 17.87 -8.20 -0.67
CA PHE A 357 16.89 -8.25 -1.76
C PHE A 357 17.39 -7.61 -3.04
N GLY A 358 18.42 -6.78 -2.98
CA GLY A 358 19.06 -6.29 -4.18
C GLY A 358 19.89 -5.04 -3.99
N GLN A 359 20.37 -4.54 -5.12
CA GLN A 359 21.16 -3.33 -5.20
C GLN A 359 20.25 -2.15 -5.58
N TYR A 360 20.23 -1.12 -4.74
CA TYR A 360 19.50 0.13 -4.99
C TYR A 360 20.31 1.12 -5.82
N GLY A 361 21.63 0.91 -5.90
CA GLY A 361 22.56 1.82 -6.55
C GLY A 361 22.71 3.12 -5.77
N ILE A 362 23.05 4.20 -6.47
CA ILE A 362 23.18 5.54 -5.85
C ILE A 362 21.81 5.97 -5.35
N SER A 363 21.67 6.01 -4.04
CA SER A 363 20.42 6.25 -3.32
C SER A 363 20.49 7.47 -2.41
N GLY A 364 21.58 8.23 -2.46
CA GLY A 364 21.72 9.47 -1.73
C GLY A 364 23.06 10.14 -1.93
N ALA A 365 23.27 11.23 -1.21
CA ALA A 365 24.52 11.98 -1.21
C ALA A 365 24.81 12.55 0.18
N VAL A 366 26.10 12.62 0.51
CA VAL A 366 26.60 13.38 1.65
C VAL A 366 27.59 14.42 1.14
N GLY A 367 27.49 15.66 1.59
CA GLY A 367 28.39 16.75 1.24
C GLY A 367 29.03 17.32 2.50
N ILE A 368 30.36 17.34 2.55
CA ILE A 368 31.15 17.77 3.69
C ILE A 368 32.01 18.98 3.29
N THR A 369 31.89 20.06 4.03
CA THR A 369 32.66 21.30 3.87
C THR A 369 33.67 21.42 5.00
N GLY A 370 34.93 21.73 4.68
CA GLY A 370 35.98 21.90 5.69
C GLY A 370 36.25 20.66 6.55
N GLY A 371 35.91 19.46 6.04
CA GLY A 371 36.16 18.16 6.68
C GLY A 371 35.33 17.84 7.93
N THR A 372 34.52 18.78 8.43
CA THR A 372 33.80 18.64 9.71
C THR A 372 32.34 19.07 9.66
N VAL A 373 31.90 19.71 8.57
CA VAL A 373 30.55 20.25 8.46
C VAL A 373 29.78 19.55 7.35
N VAL A 374 28.68 18.90 7.69
CA VAL A 374 27.80 18.22 6.75
C VAL A 374 26.73 19.21 6.28
N ASP A 375 26.85 19.61 5.01
CA ASP A 375 25.95 20.57 4.34
C ASP A 375 24.92 19.91 3.46
N VAL A 376 25.17 18.65 3.08
CA VAL A 376 24.23 17.84 2.32
C VAL A 376 24.15 16.50 3.00
N PHE A 377 22.94 16.11 3.39
CA PHE A 377 22.65 14.73 3.76
C PHE A 377 21.27 14.40 3.21
N SER A 378 21.27 13.75 2.05
CA SER A 378 20.07 13.49 1.29
C SER A 378 19.99 12.01 0.94
N LEU A 379 18.87 11.39 1.27
CA LEU A 379 18.61 9.98 1.00
C LEU A 379 17.28 9.85 0.24
N SER A 380 17.27 8.97 -0.74
CA SER A 380 16.10 8.61 -1.53
C SER A 380 15.10 7.83 -0.67
N CYS A 381 13.81 8.10 -0.85
CA CYS A 381 12.72 7.40 -0.15
C CYS A 381 12.76 5.87 -0.28
N VAL A 382 13.44 5.34 -1.30
CA VAL A 382 13.59 3.91 -1.55
C VAL A 382 14.41 3.19 -0.48
N VAL A 383 15.36 3.90 0.14
CA VAL A 383 16.27 3.34 1.14
C VAL A 383 15.97 3.83 2.56
N LEU A 384 15.02 4.77 2.69
CA LEU A 384 14.56 5.27 3.98
C LEU A 384 13.82 4.18 4.74
N GLY A 385 14.03 4.17 6.05
CA GLY A 385 13.38 3.20 6.90
C GLY A 385 14.17 1.92 7.11
N LYS A 386 15.24 1.68 6.32
CA LYS A 386 16.05 0.45 6.31
C LYS A 386 17.31 0.53 7.18
N GLY A 387 17.53 1.64 7.89
CA GLY A 387 18.71 1.82 8.75
C GLY A 387 19.94 2.30 7.97
N VAL A 388 19.75 2.71 6.72
CA VAL A 388 20.80 3.36 5.92
C VAL A 388 21.21 4.67 6.57
N GLU A 389 20.26 5.39 7.15
CA GLU A 389 20.46 6.63 7.89
C GLU A 389 21.49 6.42 9.01
N ASP A 390 21.29 5.38 9.82
CA ASP A 390 22.17 5.01 10.94
C ASP A 390 23.56 4.56 10.46
N VAL A 391 23.61 3.76 9.39
CA VAL A 391 24.88 3.26 8.83
C VAL A 391 25.70 4.40 8.24
N VAL A 392 25.07 5.32 7.48
CA VAL A 392 25.74 6.50 6.92
C VAL A 392 26.25 7.38 8.05
N LEU A 393 25.40 7.72 9.03
CA LEU A 393 25.79 8.59 10.15
C LEU A 393 26.96 8.01 10.94
N ARG A 394 26.94 6.71 11.24
CA ARG A 394 28.02 6.02 11.94
C ARG A 394 29.33 6.10 11.15
N ARG A 395 29.29 5.80 9.86
CA ARG A 395 30.47 5.82 9.00
C ARG A 395 31.08 7.21 8.86
N LEU A 396 30.23 8.23 8.75
CA LEU A 396 30.67 9.62 8.76
C LEU A 396 31.38 9.99 10.07
N ARG A 397 30.87 9.55 11.23
CA ARG A 397 31.53 9.76 12.52
C ARG A 397 32.84 8.98 12.66
N ASP A 398 32.91 7.77 12.13
CA ASP A 398 34.11 6.94 12.16
C ASP A 398 35.23 7.53 11.29
N GLU A 399 34.90 8.09 10.12
CA GLU A 399 35.86 8.63 9.15
C GLU A 399 36.25 10.10 9.44
N HIS A 400 35.31 10.93 9.94
CA HIS A 400 35.52 12.37 10.10
C HIS A 400 35.43 12.88 11.55
N GLY A 401 35.07 12.02 12.51
CA GLY A 401 34.96 12.38 13.93
C GLY A 401 33.70 13.18 14.25
N ASP A 402 33.85 14.23 15.07
CA ASP A 402 32.74 15.09 15.49
C ASP A 402 32.29 16.00 14.34
N LEU A 403 31.09 15.72 13.83
CA LEU A 403 30.49 16.43 12.71
C LEU A 403 29.40 17.41 13.18
N VAL A 404 29.32 18.56 12.51
CA VAL A 404 28.21 19.52 12.64
C VAL A 404 27.31 19.40 11.42
N PHE A 405 26.01 19.20 11.64
CA PHE A 405 25.01 19.09 10.58
C PHE A 405 24.32 20.44 10.39
N ARG A 406 24.51 21.04 9.22
CA ARG A 406 23.96 22.34 8.86
C ARG A 406 22.53 22.17 8.32
N HIS A 407 21.55 22.47 9.16
CA HIS A 407 20.13 22.24 8.87
C HIS A 407 19.43 23.55 8.50
N ARG A 408 18.62 23.53 7.44
CA ARG A 408 17.69 24.61 7.10
C ARG A 408 16.28 24.07 7.21
N ALA A 409 15.48 24.54 8.16
CA ALA A 409 14.13 24.05 8.35
C ALA A 409 13.23 24.28 7.11
N THR A 410 12.59 23.22 6.63
CA THR A 410 11.57 23.26 5.57
C THR A 410 10.36 22.42 5.96
N SER A 411 9.28 22.46 5.18
CA SER A 411 8.11 21.60 5.41
C SER A 411 8.38 20.12 5.13
N HIS A 412 9.52 19.75 4.51
CA HIS A 412 9.77 18.40 4.00
C HIS A 412 10.90 17.66 4.72
N ASN A 413 11.70 18.31 5.58
CA ASN A 413 12.88 17.70 6.21
C ASN A 413 12.75 17.44 7.72
N GLN A 414 11.52 17.39 8.23
CA GLN A 414 11.24 17.08 9.64
C GLN A 414 11.78 15.71 10.05
N ILE A 415 11.76 14.73 9.13
CA ILE A 415 12.28 13.39 9.36
C ILE A 415 13.80 13.42 9.58
N THR A 416 14.54 14.18 8.76
CA THR A 416 16.00 14.32 8.90
C THR A 416 16.38 15.01 10.21
N ALA A 417 15.68 16.10 10.57
CA ALA A 417 15.93 16.80 11.83
C ALA A 417 15.64 15.93 13.05
N GLY A 418 14.52 15.19 13.03
CA GLY A 418 14.15 14.23 14.07
C GLY A 418 15.22 13.15 14.22
N PHE A 419 15.61 12.51 13.12
CA PHE A 419 16.67 11.48 13.09
C PHE A 419 17.98 11.99 13.70
N LEU A 420 18.47 13.17 13.30
CA LEU A 420 19.73 13.71 13.81
C LEU A 420 19.65 14.06 15.30
N THR A 421 18.50 14.55 15.76
CA THR A 421 18.27 14.86 17.17
C THR A 421 18.27 13.58 18.01
N ASP A 422 17.55 12.56 17.57
CA ASP A 422 17.47 11.26 18.25
C ASP A 422 18.84 10.57 18.29
N ALA A 423 19.66 10.74 17.23
CA ALA A 423 21.03 10.23 17.17
C ALA A 423 22.07 11.08 17.94
N GLY A 424 21.63 12.14 18.62
CA GLY A 424 22.50 13.04 19.39
C GLY A 424 23.52 13.81 18.55
N ALA A 425 23.22 14.06 17.28
CA ALA A 425 24.10 14.81 16.39
C ALA A 425 24.08 16.32 16.73
N ARG A 426 25.20 17.01 16.51
CA ARG A 426 25.28 18.46 16.69
C ARG A 426 24.68 19.15 15.47
N ILE A 427 23.55 19.81 15.64
CA ILE A 427 22.82 20.50 14.56
C ILE A 427 23.07 22.01 14.67
N GLU A 428 23.42 22.64 13.55
CA GLU A 428 23.49 24.09 13.39
C GLU A 428 22.36 24.54 12.46
N GLU A 429 21.39 25.29 12.98
CA GLU A 429 20.30 25.86 12.19
C GLU A 429 20.81 27.06 11.38
N ILE A 430 20.57 27.04 10.07
CA ILE A 430 20.94 28.10 9.14
C ILE A 430 19.65 28.74 8.57
N PRO A 431 19.64 30.07 8.32
CA PRO A 431 18.50 30.75 7.72
C PRO A 431 18.04 30.21 6.36
#